data_AF-G5K5K5-F1
#
_entry.id   AF-G5K5K5-F1
#
_cell.length_a   1.000
_cell.length_b   1.000
_cell.length_c   1.000
_cell.angle_alpha   90.00
_cell.angle_beta   90.00
_cell.angle_gamma   90.00
#
_symmetry.space_group_name_H-M   'P 1'
#
loop_
_entity.id
_entity.type
_entity.pdbx_description
1 polymer ?
#
loop_
_entity_poly.entity_id
_entity_poly.type
_entity_poly.pdbx_seq_one_letter_code
_entity_poly.pdbx_strand_id
1 'polypeptide(L)'
;MNIEEAIKKIRELDLYGLSPAESKKAIIPIVCQIKLDQQKVVVPKFVAEWYEEHKNEFYLNLHKLAWELIENLDEDYFVPEKALDSDFKRWYHKNKTAIQTLINMHQFGYDALSFWGWLEKK
;
A
#
# COMPACT_ATOMS: atom_id res chain seq x y z
N MET A 1 -13.73 3.53 14.11
CA MET A 1 -14.21 2.14 14.29
C MET A 1 -13.76 1.37 13.06
N ASN A 2 -13.28 0.13 13.20
CA ASN A 2 -12.87 -0.65 12.03
C ASN A 2 -14.08 -1.27 11.32
N ILE A 3 -13.85 -1.94 10.18
CA ILE A 3 -14.93 -2.51 9.38
C ILE A 3 -15.68 -3.65 10.10
N GLU A 4 -14.98 -4.46 10.91
CA GLU A 4 -15.56 -5.59 11.63
C GLU A 4 -16.50 -5.12 12.75
N GLU A 5 -16.06 -4.13 13.52
CA GLU A 5 -16.86 -3.47 14.54
C GLU A 5 -18.12 -2.81 13.94
N ALA A 6 -18.01 -2.20 12.76
CA ALA A 6 -19.14 -1.59 12.06
C ALA A 6 -20.17 -2.64 11.61
N ILE A 7 -19.70 -3.75 11.03
CA ILE A 7 -20.56 -4.87 10.63
C ILE A 7 -21.29 -5.43 11.84
N LYS A 8 -20.59 -5.62 12.98
CA LYS A 8 -21.21 -6.09 14.22
C LYS A 8 -22.33 -5.15 14.68
N LYS A 9 -22.06 -3.85 14.77
CA LYS A 9 -23.08 -2.87 15.17
C LYS A 9 -24.30 -2.85 14.26
N ILE A 10 -24.10 -2.94 12.94
CA ILE A 10 -25.21 -2.96 11.98
C ILE A 10 -26.05 -4.24 12.13
N ARG A 11 -25.42 -5.39 12.39
CA ARG A 11 -26.13 -6.66 12.63
C ARG A 11 -26.94 -6.66 13.93
N GLU A 12 -26.51 -5.89 14.93
CA GLU A 12 -27.21 -5.75 16.20
C GLU A 12 -28.38 -4.72 16.14
N LEU A 13 -28.51 -3.96 15.05
CA LEU A 13 -29.66 -3.07 14.85
C LEU A 13 -30.92 -3.87 14.51
N ASP A 14 -32.00 -3.60 15.23
CA ASP A 14 -33.33 -4.04 14.80
C ASP A 14 -33.84 -3.11 13.70
N LEU A 15 -33.79 -3.61 12.47
CA LEU A 15 -34.27 -2.90 11.27
C LEU A 15 -35.62 -3.45 10.79
N TYR A 16 -36.23 -4.38 11.53
CA TYR A 16 -37.46 -5.02 11.11
C TYR A 16 -38.63 -4.02 11.08
N GLY A 17 -39.37 -4.01 9.97
CA GLY A 17 -40.49 -3.09 9.77
C GLY A 17 -40.12 -1.65 9.41
N LEU A 18 -38.83 -1.29 9.39
CA LEU A 18 -38.38 0.02 8.92
C LEU A 18 -38.48 0.14 7.40
N SER A 19 -38.88 1.32 6.92
CA SER A 19 -38.78 1.66 5.50
C SER A 19 -37.31 1.77 5.07
N PRO A 20 -37.00 1.64 3.77
CA PRO A 20 -35.63 1.80 3.27
C PRO A 20 -34.98 3.14 3.65
N ALA A 21 -35.77 4.21 3.81
CA ALA A 21 -35.26 5.53 4.20
C ALA A 21 -34.85 5.57 5.69
N GLU A 22 -35.62 4.92 6.56
CA GLU A 22 -35.35 4.82 7.99
C GLU A 22 -34.14 3.94 8.26
N SER A 23 -34.03 2.80 7.58
CA SER A 23 -32.85 1.93 7.66
C SER A 23 -31.58 2.67 7.20
N LYS A 24 -31.66 3.47 6.12
CA LYS A 24 -30.53 4.33 5.69
C LYS A 24 -30.13 5.35 6.76
N LYS A 25 -31.10 6.04 7.37
CA LYS A 25 -30.83 7.01 8.46
C LYS A 25 -30.16 6.36 9.67
N ALA A 26 -30.51 5.12 9.99
CA ALA A 26 -29.88 4.38 11.09
C ALA A 26 -28.45 3.92 10.77
N ILE A 27 -28.20 3.47 9.54
CA ILE A 27 -26.91 2.87 9.14
C ILE A 27 -25.84 3.92 8.80
N ILE A 28 -26.20 5.02 8.13
CA ILE A 28 -25.25 6.05 7.66
C ILE A 28 -24.31 6.54 8.78
N PRO A 29 -24.79 6.91 9.98
CA PRO A 29 -23.92 7.40 11.05
C PRO A 29 -22.88 6.37 11.51
N ILE A 30 -23.20 5.08 11.43
CA ILE A 30 -22.29 3.98 11.79
C ILE A 30 -21.21 3.85 10.73
N VAL A 31 -21.60 3.87 9.45
CA VAL A 31 -20.66 3.80 8.32
C VAL A 31 -19.74 5.01 8.31
N CYS A 32 -20.24 6.21 8.62
CA CYS A 32 -19.42 7.43 8.71
C CYS A 32 -18.37 7.39 9.84
N GLN A 33 -18.51 6.51 10.83
CA GLN A 33 -17.52 6.30 11.89
C GLN A 33 -16.46 5.26 11.53
N ILE A 34 -16.60 4.59 10.38
CA ILE A 34 -15.59 3.67 9.87
C ILE A 34 -14.35 4.50 9.56
N LYS A 35 -13.30 4.22 10.32
CA LYS A 35 -11.97 4.66 9.94
C LYS A 35 -11.44 3.56 9.03
N LEU A 36 -11.09 3.94 7.81
CA LEU A 36 -10.38 3.04 6.89
C LEU A 36 -8.96 2.93 7.42
N ASP A 37 -8.80 2.13 8.47
CA ASP A 37 -7.54 1.81 9.12
C ASP A 37 -6.76 0.85 8.22
N GLN A 38 -6.55 1.18 6.94
CA GLN A 38 -5.56 0.46 6.16
C GLN A 38 -4.20 0.83 6.74
N GLN A 39 -3.61 -0.16 7.41
CA GLN A 39 -2.35 -0.02 8.12
C GLN A 39 -1.33 0.57 7.15
N LYS A 40 -0.83 1.77 7.48
CA LYS A 40 0.28 2.39 6.76
C LYS A 40 1.38 1.36 6.66
N VAL A 41 1.85 1.14 5.43
CA VAL A 41 2.96 0.22 5.21
C VAL A 41 4.21 0.82 5.82
N VAL A 42 4.96 -0.01 6.54
CA VAL A 42 6.23 0.39 7.13
C VAL A 42 7.33 -0.01 6.17
N VAL A 43 8.09 0.97 5.69
CA VAL A 43 9.08 0.76 4.63
C VAL A 43 10.48 1.21 5.04
N PRO A 44 11.53 0.67 4.42
CA PRO A 44 12.89 1.18 4.59
C PRO A 44 13.00 2.63 4.11
N LYS A 45 13.89 3.41 4.74
CA LYS A 45 14.12 4.81 4.36
C LYS A 45 14.45 5.01 2.88
N PHE A 46 15.28 4.17 2.27
CA PHE A 46 15.63 4.29 0.84
C PHE A 46 14.43 4.04 -0.10
N VAL A 47 13.41 3.29 0.35
CA VAL A 47 12.15 3.10 -0.41
C VAL A 47 11.28 4.35 -0.31
N ALA A 48 11.22 4.95 0.89
CA ALA A 48 10.54 6.22 1.11
C ALA A 48 11.18 7.36 0.29
N GLU A 49 12.51 7.44 0.27
CA GLU A 49 13.26 8.44 -0.51
C GLU A 49 12.96 8.31 -2.01
N TRP A 50 13.05 7.11 -2.57
CA TRP A 50 12.66 6.88 -3.97
C TRP A 50 11.20 7.27 -4.22
N TYR A 51 10.28 6.89 -3.33
CA TYR A 51 8.86 7.25 -3.49
C TYR A 51 8.65 8.77 -3.50
N GLU A 52 9.25 9.52 -2.57
CA GLU A 52 9.08 10.99 -2.51
C GLU A 52 9.60 11.70 -3.75
N GLU A 53 10.68 11.20 -4.35
CA GLU A 53 11.24 11.71 -5.62
C GLU A 53 10.31 11.42 -6.81
N HIS A 54 9.58 10.30 -6.79
CA HIS A 54 8.83 9.78 -7.94
C HIS A 54 7.30 9.81 -7.76
N LYS A 55 6.78 10.33 -6.64
CA LYS A 55 5.32 10.37 -6.35
C LYS A 55 4.53 11.24 -7.32
N ASN A 56 5.17 12.25 -7.92
CA ASN A 56 4.57 13.06 -8.98
C ASN A 56 4.53 12.20 -10.25
N GLU A 57 3.35 11.99 -10.82
CA GLU A 57 3.13 11.01 -11.90
C GLU A 57 3.51 9.56 -11.49
N PHE A 58 3.20 9.19 -10.24
CA PHE A 58 3.59 7.91 -9.64
C PHE A 58 3.43 6.68 -10.55
N TYR A 59 2.27 6.52 -11.19
CA TYR A 59 2.01 5.35 -12.06
C TYR A 59 2.92 5.31 -13.28
N LEU A 60 3.25 6.47 -13.86
CA LEU A 60 4.17 6.55 -14.99
C LEU A 60 5.59 6.20 -14.54
N ASN A 61 6.04 6.71 -13.39
CA ASN A 61 7.37 6.41 -12.85
C ASN A 61 7.51 4.94 -12.42
N LEU A 62 6.45 4.35 -11.85
CA LEU A 62 6.42 2.93 -11.52
C LEU A 62 6.50 2.06 -12.79
N HIS A 63 5.82 2.46 -13.87
CA HIS A 63 5.92 1.78 -15.16
C HIS A 63 7.33 1.88 -15.76
N LYS A 64 7.94 3.08 -15.73
CA LYS A 64 9.35 3.28 -16.16
C LYS A 64 10.31 2.41 -15.37
N LEU A 65 10.17 2.34 -14.04
CA LEU A 65 10.99 1.47 -13.19
C LEU A 65 10.87 -0.01 -13.60
N ALA A 66 9.64 -0.49 -13.80
CA ALA A 66 9.43 -1.87 -14.22
C ALA A 66 10.05 -2.14 -15.61
N TRP A 67 9.90 -1.19 -16.53
CA TRP A 67 10.46 -1.25 -17.88
C TRP A 67 12.00 -1.28 -17.86
N GLU A 68 12.63 -0.37 -17.12
CA GLU A 68 14.09 -0.32 -16.95
C GLU A 68 14.65 -1.65 -16.40
N LEU A 69 13.97 -2.27 -15.43
CA LEU A 69 14.42 -3.54 -14.86
C LEU A 69 14.23 -4.72 -15.82
N ILE A 70 13.25 -4.66 -16.74
CA ILE A 70 13.01 -5.68 -17.75
C ILE A 70 13.96 -5.51 -18.94
N GLU A 71 14.11 -4.30 -19.48
CA GLU A 71 15.01 -4.03 -20.61
C GLU A 71 16.46 -4.32 -20.31
N ASN A 72 16.85 -4.17 -19.04
CA ASN A 72 18.19 -4.54 -18.64
C ASN A 72 18.36 -6.05 -18.46
N LEU A 73 17.32 -6.91 -18.46
CA LEU A 73 17.54 -8.36 -18.39
C LEU A 73 18.34 -8.82 -19.61
N ASP A 74 19.55 -9.34 -19.40
CA ASP A 74 20.32 -9.98 -20.48
C ASP A 74 19.53 -11.21 -20.97
N GLU A 75 19.72 -11.62 -22.23
CA GLU A 75 19.01 -12.78 -22.84
C GLU A 75 19.13 -14.06 -21.98
N ASP A 76 20.18 -14.14 -21.15
CA ASP A 76 20.48 -15.22 -20.20
C ASP A 76 19.83 -15.09 -18.80
N TYR A 77 18.72 -14.35 -18.65
CA TYR A 77 17.94 -14.23 -17.40
C TYR A 77 18.66 -13.59 -16.20
N PHE A 78 19.89 -13.09 -16.36
CA PHE A 78 20.61 -12.40 -15.30
C PHE A 78 20.32 -10.89 -15.39
N VAL A 79 19.76 -10.31 -14.32
CA VAL A 79 19.70 -8.86 -14.16
C VAL A 79 21.15 -8.36 -14.07
N PRO A 80 21.65 -7.53 -15.02
CA PRO A 80 22.99 -7.01 -14.99
C PRO A 80 23.22 -6.26 -13.70
N GLU A 81 24.42 -6.35 -13.16
CA GLU A 81 24.81 -5.65 -11.94
C GLU A 81 24.55 -4.13 -12.02
N LYS A 82 24.57 -3.56 -13.24
CA LYS A 82 24.22 -2.17 -13.56
C LYS A 82 22.74 -1.83 -13.35
N ALA A 83 21.83 -2.78 -13.49
CA ALA A 83 20.40 -2.58 -13.25
C ALA A 83 20.04 -2.61 -11.75
N LEU A 84 20.97 -3.04 -10.90
CA LEU A 84 20.87 -3.06 -9.44
C LEU A 84 21.88 -2.10 -8.79
N ASP A 85 22.09 -0.95 -9.43
CA ASP A 85 23.02 0.10 -8.99
C ASP A 85 22.58 0.82 -7.70
N SER A 86 21.32 0.67 -7.27
CA SER A 86 20.81 1.25 -6.03
C SER A 86 20.20 0.22 -5.08
N ASP A 87 20.24 0.53 -3.78
CA ASP A 87 19.58 -0.26 -2.73
C ASP A 87 18.08 -0.41 -2.97
N PHE A 88 17.46 0.63 -3.53
CA PHE A 88 16.06 0.58 -3.94
C PHE A 88 15.82 -0.46 -5.04
N LYS A 89 16.60 -0.46 -6.13
CA LYS A 89 16.43 -1.44 -7.22
C LYS A 89 16.72 -2.87 -6.73
N ARG A 90 17.72 -3.05 -5.87
CA ARG A 90 18.00 -4.33 -5.19
C ARG A 90 16.83 -4.81 -4.34
N TRP A 91 16.23 -3.90 -3.57
CA TRP A 91 15.03 -4.20 -2.78
C TRP A 91 13.85 -4.54 -3.69
N TYR A 92 13.58 -3.75 -4.72
CA TYR A 92 12.47 -3.96 -5.63
C TYR A 92 12.56 -5.35 -6.29
N HIS A 93 13.74 -5.72 -6.80
CA HIS A 93 13.97 -7.02 -7.42
C HIS A 93 13.81 -8.19 -6.43
N LYS A 94 14.30 -8.05 -5.19
CA LYS A 94 14.25 -9.13 -4.19
C LYS A 94 12.87 -9.32 -3.53
N ASN A 95 11.99 -8.31 -3.58
CA ASN A 95 10.71 -8.35 -2.89
C ASN A 95 9.55 -8.56 -3.87
N LYS A 96 8.93 -9.76 -3.83
CA LYS A 96 7.75 -10.09 -4.65
C LYS A 96 6.55 -9.15 -4.41
N THR A 97 6.52 -8.46 -3.27
CA THR A 97 5.48 -7.51 -2.87
C THR A 97 5.88 -6.06 -3.11
N ALA A 98 6.98 -5.77 -3.81
CA ALA A 98 7.49 -4.40 -3.99
C ALA A 98 6.47 -3.47 -4.66
N ILE A 99 5.88 -3.91 -5.79
CA ILE A 99 4.84 -3.15 -6.50
C ILE A 99 3.65 -2.87 -5.59
N GLN A 100 3.13 -3.90 -4.91
CA GLN A 100 2.01 -3.74 -3.99
C GLN A 100 2.35 -2.78 -2.85
N THR A 101 3.57 -2.84 -2.33
CA THR A 101 4.04 -1.95 -1.26
C THR A 101 4.05 -0.51 -1.73
N LEU A 102 4.62 -0.22 -2.90
CA LEU A 102 4.66 1.13 -3.47
C LEU A 102 3.26 1.68 -3.76
N ILE A 103 2.35 0.85 -4.29
CA ILE A 103 0.94 1.24 -4.50
C ILE A 103 0.26 1.56 -3.16
N ASN A 104 0.48 0.73 -2.14
CA ASN A 104 -0.08 0.96 -0.80
C ASN A 104 0.47 2.23 -0.16
N MET A 105 1.77 2.52 -0.33
CA MET A 105 2.37 3.79 0.10
C MET A 105 1.65 4.98 -0.55
N HIS A 106 1.32 4.88 -1.84
CA HIS A 106 0.64 5.94 -2.58
C HIS A 106 -0.83 6.12 -2.19
N GLN A 107 -1.56 5.01 -1.97
CA GLN A 107 -2.99 5.04 -1.67
C GLN A 107 -3.29 5.39 -0.21
N PHE A 108 -2.48 4.87 0.72
CA PHE A 108 -2.79 4.87 2.16
C PHE A 108 -1.74 5.61 3.00
N GLY A 109 -0.66 6.08 2.38
CA GLY A 109 0.50 6.61 3.09
C GLY A 109 1.36 5.50 3.70
N TYR A 110 2.44 5.91 4.35
CA TYR A 110 3.46 5.01 4.89
C TYR A 110 4.18 5.63 6.09
N ASP A 111 4.89 4.79 6.84
CA ASP A 111 5.86 5.22 7.85
C ASP A 111 7.25 4.69 7.47
N ALA A 112 8.30 5.51 7.64
CA ALA A 112 9.67 5.12 7.34
C ALA A 112 10.40 4.67 8.61
N LEU A 113 10.99 3.47 8.59
CA LEU A 113 11.88 2.99 9.66
C LEU A 113 13.36 3.16 9.27
N SER A 114 14.20 3.32 10.30
CA SER A 114 15.64 3.18 10.15
C SER A 114 15.99 1.77 9.67
N PHE A 115 17.12 1.63 8.98
CA PHE A 115 17.58 0.35 8.42
C PHE A 115 17.55 -0.80 9.46
N TRP A 116 17.98 -0.51 10.69
CA TRP A 116 17.96 -1.44 11.82
C TRP A 116 16.55 -1.79 12.28
N GLY A 117 15.66 -0.81 12.41
CA GLY A 117 14.27 -1.06 12.81
C GLY A 117 13.45 -1.83 11.76
N TRP A 118 13.84 -1.77 10.48
CA TRP A 118 13.17 -2.53 9.41
C TRP A 118 13.60 -4.00 9.38
N LEU A 119 14.88 -4.31 9.60
CA LEU A 119 15.39 -5.69 9.64
C LEU A 119 14.77 -6.52 10.77
N GLU A 120 14.44 -5.89 11.89
CA GLU A 120 13.84 -6.56 13.06
C GLU A 120 12.34 -6.91 12.88
N LYS A 121 11.64 -6.30 11.90
CA LYS A 121 10.21 -6.52 11.66
C LYS A 121 9.88 -7.53 10.54
N LYS A 122 10.90 -8.10 9.90
CA LYS A 122 10.76 -8.98 8.73
C LYS A 122 11.14 -10.42 9.09
#